data_AF-A0A9D8QMF1-F1
#
_entry.id   AF-A0A9D8QMF1-F1
#
_cell.length_a   1.000
_cell.length_b   1.000
_cell.length_c   1.000
_cell.angle_alpha   90.00
_cell.angle_beta   90.00
_cell.angle_gamma   90.00
#
_symmetry.space_group_name_H-M   'P 1'
#
loop_
_entity.id
_entity.type
_entity.pdbx_description
1 polymer ?
#
loop_
_entity_poly.entity_id
_entity_poly.type
_entity_poly.pdbx_seq_one_letter_code
_entity_poly.pdbx_strand_id
1 'polypeptide(L)'
;MKCQITETGYLQIPAEIAQHYFPTGAIIAILQGQDLLIMPVNYVGAGGLILKYRNARGDRSVFISEFLPDDVDFGPRDVQWDEEALALRIPLYLNQ
;
A
#
# COMPACT_ATOMS: atom_id res chain seq x y z
N MET A 1 -7.22 8.08 -6.13
CA MET A 1 -7.20 8.22 -4.65
C MET A 1 -5.78 8.58 -4.22
N LYS A 2 -5.50 8.93 -2.96
CA LYS A 2 -4.12 9.23 -2.51
C LYS A 2 -3.63 8.35 -1.37
N CYS A 3 -2.39 7.87 -1.49
CA CYS A 3 -1.62 7.26 -0.41
C CYS A 3 -0.33 8.07 -0.18
N GLN A 4 0.48 7.71 0.81
CA GLN A 4 1.79 8.33 1.04
C GLN A 4 2.86 7.28 1.32
N ILE A 5 3.98 7.35 0.61
CA ILE A 5 5.22 6.67 0.99
C ILE A 5 6.01 7.63 1.89
N THR A 6 6.41 7.16 3.08
CA THR A 6 7.19 7.98 4.03
C THR A 6 8.68 7.75 3.86
N GLU A 7 9.47 8.76 4.24
CA GLU A 7 10.93 8.66 4.36
C GLU A 7 11.38 7.55 5.34
N THR A 8 10.49 7.15 6.25
CA THR A 8 10.72 6.05 7.19
C THR A 8 10.33 4.67 6.66
N GLY A 9 10.01 4.56 5.37
CA GLY A 9 9.74 3.28 4.70
C GLY A 9 8.33 2.71 4.96
N TYR A 10 7.35 3.55 5.29
CA TYR A 10 5.96 3.14 5.47
C TYR A 10 5.08 3.61 4.31
N LEU A 11 4.11 2.77 3.94
CA LEU A 11 2.95 3.19 3.17
C LEU A 11 1.83 3.58 4.12
N GLN A 12 1.32 4.80 3.99
CA GLN A 12 0.12 5.28 4.67
C GLN A 12 -1.06 5.23 3.72
N ILE A 13 -2.15 4.60 4.19
CA ILE A 13 -3.37 4.37 3.43
C ILE A 13 -4.53 5.04 4.18
N PRO A 14 -5.25 5.99 3.58
CA PRO A 14 -6.43 6.59 4.20
C PRO A 14 -7.50 5.57 4.57
N ALA A 15 -8.27 5.88 5.60
CA ALA A 15 -9.34 5.02 6.10
C ALA A 15 -10.32 4.56 5.01
N GLU A 16 -10.71 5.44 4.10
CA GLU A 16 -11.63 5.15 2.98
C GLU A 16 -11.10 4.00 2.11
N ILE A 17 -9.85 4.09 1.67
CA ILE A 17 -9.21 3.06 0.84
C ILE A 17 -9.05 1.76 1.65
N ALA A 18 -8.58 1.87 2.90
CA ALA A 18 -8.35 0.73 3.76
C ALA A 18 -9.62 -0.09 4.02
N GLN A 19 -10.73 0.59 4.31
CA GLN A 19 -12.02 -0.05 4.60
C GLN A 19 -12.65 -0.66 3.35
N HIS A 20 -12.48 -0.02 2.20
CA HIS A 20 -13.08 -0.49 0.95
C HIS A 20 -12.34 -1.68 0.35
N TYR A 21 -11.01 -1.62 0.26
CA TYR A 21 -10.22 -2.61 -0.47
C TYR A 21 -9.51 -3.64 0.43
N PHE A 22 -9.31 -3.36 1.72
CA PHE A 22 -8.49 -4.19 2.62
C PHE A 22 -9.20 -4.57 3.92
N PRO A 23 -10.37 -5.22 3.86
CA PRO A 23 -11.23 -5.46 5.03
C PRO A 23 -10.59 -6.36 6.11
N THR A 24 -9.69 -7.26 5.72
CA THR A 24 -8.99 -8.16 6.65
C THR A 24 -7.83 -7.49 7.38
N GLY A 25 -7.39 -6.31 6.93
CA GLY A 25 -6.24 -5.60 7.50
C GLY A 25 -4.89 -6.30 7.26
N ALA A 26 -4.83 -7.28 6.36
CA ALA A 26 -3.60 -7.93 5.92
C ALA A 26 -3.45 -7.81 4.41
N ILE A 27 -2.22 -7.57 3.95
CA ILE A 27 -1.90 -7.35 2.54
C ILE A 27 -0.72 -8.18 2.07
N ILE A 28 -0.64 -8.36 0.76
CA ILE A 28 0.55 -8.82 0.04
C ILE A 28 1.10 -7.62 -0.72
N ALA A 29 2.42 -7.45 -0.73
CA ALA A 29 3.11 -6.44 -1.51
C ALA A 29 3.99 -7.11 -2.58
N ILE A 30 3.85 -6.70 -3.84
CA ILE A 30 4.65 -7.22 -4.96
C ILE A 30 5.19 -6.05 -5.77
N LEU A 31 6.51 -6.05 -5.98
CA LEU A 31 7.15 -5.11 -6.90
C LEU A 31 6.90 -5.58 -8.34
N GLN A 32 6.30 -4.74 -9.17
CA GLN A 32 6.06 -5.01 -10.58
C GLN A 32 6.42 -3.78 -11.42
N GLY A 33 7.58 -3.84 -12.09
CA GLY A 33 8.07 -2.72 -12.88
C GLY A 33 8.32 -1.48 -12.01
N GLN A 34 7.60 -0.39 -12.30
CA GLN A 34 7.69 0.89 -11.56
C GLN A 34 6.58 1.07 -10.53
N ASP A 35 5.86 0.01 -10.21
CA ASP A 35 4.74 0.03 -9.28
C ASP A 35 4.94 -1.01 -8.17
N LEU A 36 4.48 -0.66 -6.97
CA LEU A 36 4.24 -1.61 -5.90
C LEU A 36 2.75 -1.96 -5.90
N LEU A 37 2.44 -3.22 -6.15
CA LEU A 37 1.08 -3.75 -6.07
C LEU A 37 0.77 -4.15 -4.63
N ILE A 38 -0.32 -3.62 -4.08
CA ILE A 38 -0.83 -3.95 -2.75
C ILE A 38 -2.14 -4.70 -2.89
N MET A 39 -2.14 -5.98 -2.53
CA MET A 39 -3.28 -6.89 -2.68
C MET A 39 -3.87 -7.27 -1.33
N PRO A 40 -5.20 -7.39 -1.18
CA PRO A 40 -5.80 -7.88 0.04
C PRO A 40 -5.52 -9.38 0.24
N VAL A 41 -5.24 -9.76 1.48
CA VAL A 41 -5.25 -11.17 1.87
C VAL A 41 -6.69 -11.62 2.07
N ASN A 42 -7.13 -12.60 1.27
CA ASN A 42 -8.52 -13.09 1.26
C ASN A 42 -8.80 -14.24 2.24
N TYR A 43 -7.78 -14.83 2.87
CA TYR A 43 -7.98 -15.87 3.87
C TYR A 43 -6.98 -15.75 5.03
N VAL A 44 -7.47 -15.97 6.25
CA VAL A 44 -6.66 -15.95 7.47
C VAL A 44 -5.68 -17.12 7.42
N GLY A 45 -4.37 -16.84 7.50
CA GLY A 45 -3.30 -17.85 7.44
C GLY A 45 -2.47 -17.84 6.15
N ALA A 46 -2.83 -17.03 5.14
CA ALA A 46 -2.01 -16.84 3.94
C ALA A 46 -0.64 -16.17 4.21
N GLY A 47 -0.44 -15.65 5.42
CA GLY A 47 0.64 -14.72 5.73
C GLY A 47 0.31 -13.30 5.25
N GLY A 48 1.34 -12.49 5.06
CA GLY A 48 1.23 -11.11 4.59
C GLY A 48 1.67 -10.07 5.62
N LEU A 49 1.65 -8.81 5.19
CA LEU A 49 1.98 -7.66 6.00
C LEU A 49 0.71 -7.11 6.68
N ILE A 50 0.85 -6.66 7.93
CA ILE A 50 -0.27 -6.15 8.72
C ILE A 50 -0.44 -4.64 8.51
N LEU A 51 -1.67 -4.23 8.14
CA LEU A 51 -2.11 -2.84 8.12
C LEU A 51 -2.47 -2.36 9.53
N LYS A 52 -1.49 -1.76 10.20
CA LYS A 52 -1.66 -1.20 11.56
C LYS A 52 -2.54 0.05 11.51
N TYR A 53 -3.45 0.19 12.47
CA TYR A 53 -4.18 1.44 12.68
C TYR A 53 -3.22 2.56 13.08
N ARG A 54 -3.38 3.74 12.47
CA ARG A 54 -2.61 4.96 12.78
C ARG A 54 -3.36 5.90 13.70
N ASN A 55 -4.68 5.93 13.60
CA ASN A 55 -5.54 6.85 14.36
C ASN A 55 -6.98 6.33 14.43
N ALA A 56 -7.81 7.02 15.22
CA ALA A 56 -9.22 6.68 15.44
C ALA A 56 -10.13 6.84 14.19
N ARG A 57 -9.68 7.55 13.14
CA ARG A 57 -10.44 7.64 11.87
C ARG A 57 -10.35 6.36 11.04
N GLY A 58 -9.36 5.50 11.33
CA GLY A 58 -9.16 4.24 10.63
C GLY A 58 -8.04 4.26 9.59
N ASP A 59 -7.25 5.33 9.50
CA ASP A 59 -6.08 5.39 8.61
C ASP A 59 -5.10 4.26 8.96
N ARG A 60 -4.48 3.65 7.95
CA ARG A 60 -3.59 2.49 8.12
C ARG A 60 -2.16 2.79 7.72
N SER A 61 -1.23 2.06 8.31
CA SER A 61 0.16 2.01 7.84
C SER A 61 0.69 0.58 7.80
N VAL A 62 1.55 0.33 6.82
CA VAL A 62 2.33 -0.89 6.68
C VAL A 62 3.78 -0.53 6.35
N PHE A 63 4.72 -1.26 6.92
CA PHE A 63 6.14 -1.09 6.60
C PHE A 63 6.42 -1.79 5.27
N ILE A 64 7.01 -1.07 4.32
CA ILE A 64 7.27 -1.55 2.96
C ILE A 64 8.72 -1.34 2.50
N SER A 65 9.61 -0.87 3.39
CA SER A 65 10.99 -0.53 3.00
C SER A 65 11.75 -1.67 2.34
N GLU A 66 11.46 -2.91 2.69
CA GLU A 66 12.11 -4.11 2.11
C GLU A 66 11.79 -4.31 0.62
N PHE A 67 10.75 -3.65 0.10
CA PHE A 67 10.31 -3.73 -1.29
C PHE A 67 10.72 -2.51 -2.11
N LEU A 68 11.18 -1.44 -1.46
CA LEU A 68 11.46 -0.16 -2.11
C LEU A 68 12.86 -0.18 -2.74
N PRO A 69 13.00 0.19 -4.02
CA PRO A 69 14.29 0.55 -4.60
C PRO A 69 14.94 1.72 -3.86
N ASP A 70 16.27 1.81 -3.92
CA ASP A 70 17.04 2.87 -3.23
C ASP A 70 16.76 4.28 -3.78
N ASP A 71 16.29 4.38 -5.02
CA ASP A 71 16.00 5.62 -5.75
C ASP A 71 14.52 6.02 -5.72
N VAL A 72 13.72 5.43 -4.83
CA VAL A 72 12.30 5.76 -4.74
C VAL A 72 12.07 7.17 -4.20
N ASP A 73 11.11 7.88 -4.80
CA ASP A 73 10.68 9.17 -4.26
C ASP A 73 9.89 8.97 -2.94
N PHE A 74 9.92 9.94 -2.03
CA PHE A 74 9.00 9.95 -0.89
C PHE A 74 7.84 10.91 -1.12
N GLY A 75 6.75 10.74 -0.38
CA GLY A 75 5.60 11.64 -0.39
C GLY A 75 4.30 11.04 -0.93
N PRO A 76 3.33 11.90 -1.27
CA PRO A 76 2.01 11.47 -1.75
C PRO A 76 2.10 10.69 -3.06
N ARG A 77 1.18 9.76 -3.29
CA ARG A 77 0.99 9.03 -4.53
C ARG A 77 -0.46 9.07 -4.95
N ASP A 78 -0.71 9.42 -6.20
CA ASP A 78 -1.98 9.13 -6.84
C ASP A 78 -2.02 7.63 -7.14
N VAL A 79 -3.04 6.97 -6.61
CA VAL A 79 -3.18 5.51 -6.64
C VAL A 79 -4.51 5.14 -7.27
N GLN A 80 -4.50 3.99 -7.93
CA GLN A 80 -5.68 3.41 -8.56
C GLN A 80 -5.81 1.94 -8.18
N TRP A 81 -7.04 1.50 -8.01
CA TRP A 81 -7.33 0.07 -7.95
C TRP A 81 -7.29 -0.50 -9.37
N ASP A 82 -6.56 -1.59 -9.52
CA ASP A 82 -6.45 -2.37 -10.74
C ASP A 82 -7.32 -3.62 -10.60
N GLU A 83 -8.41 -3.65 -11.37
CA GLU A 83 -9.38 -4.75 -11.32
C GLU A 83 -8.84 -6.06 -11.89
N GLU A 84 -7.88 -6.00 -12.82
CA GLU A 84 -7.29 -7.21 -13.40
C GLU A 84 -6.29 -7.83 -12.42
N ALA A 85 -5.46 -6.99 -11.80
CA ALA A 85 -4.49 -7.42 -10.80
C ALA A 85 -5.11 -7.65 -9.41
N LEU A 86 -6.35 -7.21 -9.16
CA LEU A 86 -7.00 -7.15 -7.85
C LEU A 86 -6.10 -6.49 -6.79
N ALA A 87 -5.51 -5.35 -7.17
CA ALA A 87 -4.48 -4.68 -6.40
C ALA A 87 -4.63 -3.16 -6.42
N LEU A 88 -4.24 -2.50 -5.34
CA LEU A 88 -3.98 -1.06 -5.35
C LEU A 88 -2.57 -0.83 -5.91
N ARG A 89 -2.47 -0.17 -7.08
CA ARG A 89 -1.19 0.19 -7.68
C ARG A 89 -0.64 1.44 -7.01
N ILE A 90 0.56 1.33 -6.46
CA ILE A 90 1.32 2.44 -5.88
C ILE A 90 2.50 2.76 -6.81
N PRO A 91 2.44 3.87 -7.57
CA PRO A 91 3.58 4.30 -8.37
C PRO A 91 4.79 4.58 -7.47
N LEU A 92 5.94 4.06 -7.84
CA LEU A 92 7.16 4.24 -7.05
C LEU A 92 7.82 5.59 -7.31
N TYR A 93 7.77 6.06 -8.54
CA TYR A 93 8.39 7.31 -8.95
C TYR A 93 7.31 8.36 -9.20
N LEU A 94 7.56 9.60 -8.76
CA LEU A 94 6.74 10.73 -9.14
C LEU A 94 7.20 11.16 -10.53
N ASN A 95 6.28 11.13 -11.51
CA ASN A 95 6.54 11.44 -12.92
C ASN A 95 7.72 12.38 -13.15
N GLN A 96 8.75 11.90 -13.87
CA GLN A 96 9.72 12.74 -14.57
C GLN A 96 9.05 13.52 -15.69
#